data_AF-A0A372J2U8-F1
#
_entry.id   AF-A0A372J2U8-F1
#
_cell.length_a   1.000
_cell.length_b   1.000
_cell.length_c   1.000
_cell.angle_alpha   90.00
_cell.angle_beta   90.00
_cell.angle_gamma   90.00
#
_symmetry.space_group_name_H-M   'P 1'
#
loop_
_entity.id
_entity.type
_entity.pdbx_description
1 polymer ?
#
loop_
_entity_poly.entity_id
_entity_poly.type
_entity_poly.pdbx_seq_one_letter_code
_entity_poly.pdbx_strand_id
1 'polypeptide(L)'
;MSIHPPQGEDRRLSPGEIRSVQFARAAMLRPGYVEADVDRFLDRVAEEMARLHADKAELRDRVRALQEQVAGTVAPEAPSDQAVRILATAQQTADSYVAEAEDFSRQITADARAQYEEQVRRAKENAGAIIEAAQEAAARMTAGERPPDAGSPQRSTQELEEQVAYLKAFGQACRTQLRAYLEALLADVEAEWGRADPGALPRPPVPPVQRGGRAPAAPNVAQDAAAGGDPA
;
A
#
# COMPACT_ATOMS: atom_id res chain seq x y z
N MET A 1 -57.67 -34.25 38.49
CA MET A 1 -56.46 -33.43 38.66
C MET A 1 -56.47 -32.41 37.53
N SER A 2 -57.19 -31.30 37.73
CA SER A 2 -57.42 -30.27 36.71
C SER A 2 -56.51 -29.09 37.02
N ILE A 3 -55.56 -28.82 36.12
CA ILE A 3 -54.57 -27.77 36.25
C ILE A 3 -55.23 -26.44 35.87
N HIS A 4 -55.34 -25.54 36.83
CA HIS A 4 -55.80 -24.16 36.63
C HIS A 4 -54.59 -23.31 36.18
N PRO A 5 -54.66 -22.53 35.09
CA PRO A 5 -53.56 -21.65 34.73
C PRO A 5 -53.48 -20.46 35.70
N PRO A 6 -52.28 -19.99 36.07
CA PRO A 6 -52.11 -18.80 36.90
C PRO A 6 -52.44 -17.54 36.07
N GLN A 7 -53.63 -16.98 36.24
CA GLN A 7 -53.95 -15.63 35.78
C GLN A 7 -53.81 -14.68 36.97
N GLY A 8 -52.66 -14.03 37.11
CA GLY A 8 -52.45 -13.15 38.27
C GLY A 8 -51.24 -12.22 38.24
N GLU A 9 -50.33 -12.34 37.28
CA GLU A 9 -49.17 -11.45 37.18
C GLU A 9 -49.05 -10.98 35.73
N ASP A 10 -48.97 -9.66 35.51
CA ASP A 10 -48.81 -8.96 34.22
C ASP A 10 -50.06 -8.66 33.34
N ARG A 11 -51.26 -8.44 33.92
CA ARG A 11 -52.30 -7.68 33.18
C ARG A 11 -51.89 -6.21 33.11
N ARG A 12 -51.05 -5.88 32.13
CA ARG A 12 -50.55 -4.52 31.86
C ARG A 12 -51.74 -3.59 31.66
N LEU A 13 -51.79 -2.53 32.46
CA LEU A 13 -52.83 -1.51 32.38
C LEU A 13 -52.82 -0.85 30.99
N SER A 14 -53.98 -0.80 30.36
CA SER A 14 -54.20 -0.01 29.15
C SER A 14 -54.31 1.48 29.52
N PRO A 15 -53.88 2.40 28.64
CA PRO A 15 -54.16 3.83 28.79
C PRO A 15 -55.63 4.15 29.08
N GLY A 16 -56.56 3.42 28.48
CA GLY A 16 -58.00 3.59 28.73
C GLY A 16 -58.45 3.05 30.09
N GLU A 17 -57.78 2.01 30.61
CA GLU A 17 -58.03 1.48 31.95
C GLU A 17 -57.58 2.49 33.01
N ILE A 18 -56.50 3.24 32.76
CA ILE A 18 -56.00 4.29 33.68
C ILE A 18 -56.95 5.48 33.77
N ARG A 19 -57.52 5.92 32.64
CA ARG A 19 -58.51 7.01 32.63
C ARG A 19 -59.84 6.66 33.29
N SER A 20 -60.14 5.36 33.45
CA SER A 20 -61.39 4.88 34.04
C SER A 20 -61.25 4.45 35.51
N VAL A 21 -60.05 4.60 36.10
CA VAL A 21 -59.84 4.33 37.53
C VAL A 21 -60.60 5.35 38.37
N GLN A 22 -61.43 4.88 39.29
CA GLN A 22 -62.09 5.71 40.29
C GLN A 22 -61.49 5.45 41.68
N PHE A 23 -61.05 6.50 42.34
CA PHE A 23 -60.55 6.41 43.72
C PHE A 23 -61.68 6.64 44.72
N ALA A 24 -61.64 5.93 45.85
CA ALA A 24 -62.56 6.16 46.96
C ALA A 24 -62.30 7.54 47.60
N ARG A 25 -63.36 8.26 47.95
CA ARG A 25 -63.24 9.58 48.59
C ARG A 25 -62.60 9.48 49.97
N ALA A 26 -61.73 10.44 50.29
CA ALA A 26 -61.05 10.48 51.57
C ALA A 26 -62.03 10.64 52.74
N ALA A 27 -61.80 9.90 53.83
CA ALA A 27 -62.60 9.95 55.04
C ALA A 27 -62.37 11.26 55.81
N MET A 28 -63.39 11.70 56.57
CA MET A 28 -63.47 13.01 57.25
C MET A 28 -62.28 13.35 58.18
N LEU A 29 -61.50 12.35 58.64
CA LEU A 29 -60.36 12.51 59.56
C LEU A 29 -58.99 12.61 58.86
N ARG A 30 -58.88 12.48 57.53
CA ARG A 30 -57.61 12.60 56.81
C ARG A 30 -57.76 13.48 55.55
N PRO A 31 -56.88 14.48 55.34
CA PRO A 31 -56.82 15.19 54.07
C PRO A 31 -56.53 14.20 52.93
N GLY A 32 -57.38 14.22 51.90
CA GLY A 32 -57.21 13.44 50.68
C GLY A 32 -56.49 14.22 49.58
N TYR A 33 -56.17 13.54 48.48
CA TYR A 33 -55.76 14.21 47.25
C TYR A 33 -56.94 15.01 46.65
N VAL A 34 -56.62 16.07 45.92
CA VAL A 34 -57.59 16.87 45.18
C VAL A 34 -58.00 16.10 43.93
N GLU A 35 -59.30 15.79 43.79
CA GLU A 35 -59.86 14.98 42.71
C GLU A 35 -59.44 15.51 41.32
N ALA A 36 -59.58 16.82 41.08
CA ALA A 36 -59.20 17.46 39.83
C ALA A 36 -57.71 17.35 39.47
N ASP A 37 -56.82 17.40 40.47
CA ASP A 37 -55.37 17.26 40.24
C ASP A 37 -55.00 15.80 39.95
N VAL A 38 -55.70 14.85 40.58
CA VAL A 38 -55.54 13.41 40.32
C VAL A 38 -56.03 13.07 38.92
N ASP A 39 -57.19 13.58 38.50
CA ASP A 39 -57.73 13.34 37.16
C ASP A 39 -56.78 13.87 36.08
N ARG A 40 -56.26 15.08 36.24
CA ARG A 40 -55.26 15.67 35.34
C ARG A 40 -53.98 14.85 35.27
N PHE A 41 -53.55 14.29 36.40
CA PHE A 41 -52.38 13.41 36.45
C PHE A 41 -52.65 12.07 35.73
N LEU A 42 -53.81 11.45 35.94
CA LEU A 42 -54.21 10.21 35.26
C LEU A 42 -54.28 10.40 33.75
N ASP A 43 -54.80 11.52 33.27
CA ASP A 43 -54.84 11.84 31.83
C ASP A 43 -53.42 11.93 31.24
N ARG A 44 -52.51 12.62 31.93
CA ARG A 44 -51.10 12.74 31.50
C ARG A 44 -50.39 11.39 31.48
N VAL A 45 -50.60 10.55 32.51
CA VAL A 45 -50.02 9.21 32.57
C VAL A 45 -50.58 8.32 31.47
N ALA A 46 -51.89 8.39 31.22
CA ALA A 46 -52.53 7.64 30.15
C ALA A 46 -52.00 8.05 28.77
N GLU A 47 -51.80 9.34 28.52
CA GLU A 47 -51.21 9.85 27.28
C GLU A 47 -49.76 9.36 27.09
N GLU A 48 -48.90 9.46 28.11
CA GLU A 48 -47.52 8.97 28.02
C GLU A 48 -47.45 7.45 27.84
N MET A 49 -48.34 6.70 28.50
CA MET A 49 -48.43 5.24 28.30
C MET A 49 -48.91 4.88 26.89
N ALA A 50 -49.86 5.63 26.33
CA ALA A 50 -50.30 5.43 24.95
C ALA A 50 -49.13 5.67 23.97
N ARG A 51 -48.36 6.72 24.19
CA ARG A 51 -47.15 7.03 23.41
C ARG A 51 -46.11 5.91 23.53
N LEU A 52 -45.75 5.49 24.74
CA LEU A 52 -44.78 4.41 24.96
C LEU A 52 -45.23 3.07 24.35
N HIS A 53 -46.54 2.79 24.34
CA HIS A 53 -47.09 1.61 23.68
C HIS A 53 -46.95 1.69 22.15
N ALA A 54 -47.20 2.87 21.56
CA ALA A 54 -47.00 3.09 20.13
C ALA A 54 -45.53 2.96 19.72
N ASP A 55 -44.62 3.61 20.45
CA ASP A 55 -43.17 3.54 20.21
C ASP A 55 -42.67 2.09 20.33
N LYS A 56 -43.14 1.35 21.34
CA LYS A 56 -42.78 -0.07 21.52
C LYS A 56 -43.31 -0.96 20.39
N ALA A 57 -44.50 -0.68 19.87
CA ALA A 57 -45.04 -1.40 18.72
C ALA A 57 -44.18 -1.14 17.48
N GLU A 58 -43.85 0.12 17.21
CA GLU A 58 -42.98 0.50 16.10
C GLU A 58 -41.59 -0.14 16.22
N LEU A 59 -40.98 -0.13 17.41
CA LEU A 59 -39.68 -0.77 17.63
C LEU A 59 -39.75 -2.28 17.37
N ARG A 60 -40.82 -2.94 17.79
CA ARG A 60 -41.03 -4.38 17.54
C ARG A 60 -41.18 -4.68 16.05
N ASP A 61 -41.89 -3.83 15.32
CA ASP A 61 -42.06 -3.97 13.87
C ASP A 61 -40.74 -3.73 13.14
N ARG A 62 -39.95 -2.74 13.56
CA ARG A 62 -38.60 -2.50 13.04
C ARG A 62 -37.67 -3.69 13.31
N VAL A 63 -37.68 -4.24 14.53
CA VAL A 63 -36.89 -5.43 14.87
C VAL A 63 -37.29 -6.60 13.98
N ARG A 64 -38.58 -6.82 13.77
CA ARG A 64 -39.07 -7.88 12.88
C ARG A 64 -38.59 -7.66 11.44
N ALA A 65 -38.74 -6.45 10.91
CA ALA A 65 -38.29 -6.13 9.56
C ALA A 65 -36.77 -6.33 9.39
N LEU A 66 -35.98 -5.93 10.38
CA LEU A 66 -34.53 -6.17 10.38
C LEU A 66 -34.20 -7.66 10.47
N GLN A 67 -34.93 -8.42 11.29
CA GLN A 67 -34.76 -9.87 11.37
C GLN A 67 -35.12 -10.56 10.06
N GLU A 68 -36.19 -10.13 9.38
CA GLU A 68 -36.57 -10.62 8.05
C GLU A 68 -35.54 -10.24 6.99
N GLN A 69 -34.99 -9.03 7.05
CA GLN A 69 -33.90 -8.60 6.17
C GLN A 69 -32.63 -9.45 6.38
N VAL A 70 -32.27 -9.71 7.64
CA VAL A 70 -31.14 -10.57 8.01
C VAL A 70 -31.39 -12.04 7.67
N ALA A 71 -32.63 -12.52 7.74
CA ALA A 71 -33.01 -13.87 7.34
C ALA A 71 -33.07 -14.02 5.81
N GLY A 72 -33.43 -12.95 5.09
CA GLY A 72 -33.46 -12.89 3.62
C GLY A 72 -32.07 -12.73 3.00
N THR A 73 -31.12 -12.11 3.70
CA THR A 73 -29.70 -12.32 3.41
C THR A 73 -29.33 -13.72 3.85
N VAL A 74 -29.19 -14.64 2.89
CA VAL A 74 -28.70 -16.01 3.11
C VAL A 74 -27.53 -15.92 4.10
N ALA A 75 -27.74 -16.44 5.33
CA ALA A 75 -26.66 -16.55 6.30
C ALA A 75 -25.48 -17.20 5.57
N PRO A 76 -24.24 -16.67 5.68
CA PRO A 76 -23.11 -17.34 5.06
C PRO A 76 -23.14 -18.78 5.57
N GLU A 77 -23.36 -19.72 4.65
CA GLU A 77 -23.30 -21.14 4.93
C GLU A 77 -22.02 -21.36 5.73
N ALA A 78 -22.10 -22.07 6.86
CA ALA A 78 -20.94 -22.29 7.70
C ALA A 78 -19.76 -22.70 6.81
N PRO A 79 -18.63 -21.97 6.84
CA PRO A 79 -17.57 -22.16 5.87
C PRO A 79 -17.20 -23.63 5.83
N SER A 80 -17.27 -24.23 4.64
CA SER A 80 -17.05 -25.67 4.49
C SER A 80 -15.71 -26.05 5.12
N ASP A 81 -15.62 -27.25 5.71
CA ASP A 81 -14.37 -27.72 6.33
C ASP A 81 -13.19 -27.66 5.35
N GLN A 82 -13.46 -27.75 4.04
CA GLN A 82 -12.49 -27.55 2.98
C GLN A 82 -12.01 -26.09 2.89
N ALA A 83 -12.92 -25.11 2.92
CA ALA A 83 -12.56 -23.69 2.93
C ALA A 83 -11.75 -23.32 4.18
N VAL A 84 -12.14 -23.84 5.35
CA VAL A 84 -11.38 -23.63 6.59
C VAL A 84 -9.97 -24.20 6.49
N ARG A 85 -9.81 -25.40 5.93
CA ARG A 85 -8.49 -26.01 5.68
C ARG A 85 -7.64 -25.19 4.70
N ILE A 86 -8.21 -24.74 3.58
CA ILE A 86 -7.48 -23.92 2.61
C ILE A 86 -7.04 -22.59 3.24
N LEU A 87 -7.92 -21.95 4.01
CA LEU A 87 -7.59 -20.71 4.72
C LEU A 87 -6.50 -20.93 5.76
N ALA A 88 -6.56 -22.03 6.53
CA ALA A 88 -5.53 -22.38 7.50
C ALA A 88 -4.16 -22.60 6.83
N THR A 89 -4.11 -23.33 5.71
CA THR A 89 -2.88 -23.52 4.93
C THR A 89 -2.37 -22.21 4.35
N ALA A 90 -3.27 -21.36 3.81
CA ALA A 90 -2.89 -20.07 3.29
C ALA A 90 -2.31 -19.15 4.38
N GLN A 91 -2.90 -19.17 5.57
CA GLN A 91 -2.40 -18.41 6.72
C GLN A 91 -1.02 -18.92 7.16
N GLN A 92 -0.85 -20.24 7.28
CA GLN A 92 0.45 -20.83 7.62
C GLN A 92 1.53 -20.45 6.61
N THR A 93 1.20 -20.46 5.31
CA THR A 93 2.10 -20.03 4.24
C THR A 93 2.43 -18.53 4.36
N ALA A 94 1.42 -17.69 4.60
CA ALA A 94 1.64 -16.25 4.80
C ALA A 94 2.57 -15.98 6.00
N ASP A 95 2.34 -16.66 7.13
CA ASP A 95 3.17 -16.54 8.33
C ASP A 95 4.61 -16.98 8.06
N SER A 96 4.81 -18.04 7.26
CA SER A 96 6.16 -18.48 6.86
C SER A 96 6.89 -17.46 5.99
N TYR A 97 6.21 -16.83 5.02
CA TYR A 97 6.80 -15.77 4.20
C TYR A 97 7.14 -14.53 5.02
N VAL A 98 6.31 -14.17 6.01
CA VAL A 98 6.60 -13.05 6.92
C VAL A 98 7.87 -13.35 7.72
N ALA A 99 7.98 -14.55 8.30
CA ALA A 99 9.16 -14.94 9.05
C ALA A 99 10.44 -14.93 8.19
N GLU A 100 10.38 -15.48 6.98
CA GLU A 100 11.51 -15.48 6.03
C GLU A 100 11.91 -14.05 5.63
N ALA A 101 10.93 -13.18 5.33
CA ALA A 101 11.20 -11.80 4.97
C ALA A 101 11.82 -11.00 6.14
N GLU A 102 11.36 -11.24 7.37
CA GLU A 102 11.94 -10.62 8.56
C GLU A 102 13.39 -11.07 8.77
N ASP A 103 13.67 -12.36 8.66
CA ASP A 103 15.03 -12.89 8.83
C ASP A 103 15.98 -12.37 7.74
N PHE A 104 15.53 -12.35 6.49
CA PHE A 104 16.28 -11.77 5.38
C PHE A 104 16.54 -10.26 5.59
N SER A 105 15.55 -9.52 6.08
CA SER A 105 15.69 -8.09 6.40
C SER A 105 16.71 -7.85 7.51
N ARG A 106 16.67 -8.66 8.58
CA ARG A 106 17.66 -8.60 9.67
C ARG A 106 19.05 -8.92 9.15
N GLN A 107 19.20 -9.91 8.28
CA GLN A 107 20.47 -10.29 7.68
C GLN A 107 21.04 -9.17 6.82
N ILE A 108 20.26 -8.61 5.88
CA ILE A 108 20.71 -7.48 5.04
C ILE A 108 21.16 -6.30 5.90
N THR A 109 20.41 -6.00 6.96
CA THR A 109 20.74 -4.88 7.85
C THR A 109 22.05 -5.13 8.59
N ALA A 110 22.27 -6.36 9.07
CA ALA A 110 23.52 -6.74 9.72
C ALA A 110 24.71 -6.69 8.75
N ASP A 111 24.55 -7.23 7.54
CA ASP A 111 25.58 -7.23 6.49
C ASP A 111 25.94 -5.80 6.05
N ALA A 112 24.92 -4.96 5.78
CA ALA A 112 25.12 -3.57 5.42
C ALA A 112 25.84 -2.79 6.52
N ARG A 113 25.51 -3.05 7.79
CA ARG A 113 26.19 -2.44 8.94
C ARG A 113 27.65 -2.88 9.03
N ALA A 114 27.92 -4.18 8.89
CA ALA A 114 29.28 -4.70 8.90
C ALA A 114 30.13 -4.10 7.77
N GLN A 115 29.58 -4.00 6.56
CA GLN A 115 30.26 -3.37 5.42
C GLN A 115 30.53 -1.88 5.66
N TYR A 116 29.57 -1.16 6.23
CA TYR A 116 29.74 0.24 6.58
C TYR A 116 30.85 0.43 7.62
N GLU A 117 30.84 -0.35 8.70
CA GLU A 117 31.85 -0.28 9.76
C GLU A 117 33.25 -0.59 9.22
N GLU A 118 33.38 -1.57 8.32
CA GLU A 118 34.63 -1.90 7.64
C GLU A 118 35.11 -0.76 6.73
N GLN A 119 34.23 -0.14 5.95
CA GLN A 119 34.59 1.02 5.11
C GLN A 119 35.05 2.20 5.95
N VAL A 120 34.36 2.49 7.06
CA VAL A 120 34.76 3.55 8.00
C VAL A 120 36.11 3.24 8.63
N ARG A 121 36.36 1.98 9.00
CA ARG A 121 37.66 1.55 9.53
C ARG A 121 38.78 1.78 8.53
N ARG A 122 38.63 1.31 7.28
CA ARG A 122 39.61 1.53 6.20
C ARG A 122 39.85 3.00 5.90
N ALA A 123 38.79 3.80 5.88
CA ALA A 123 38.90 5.24 5.64
C ALA A 123 39.70 5.93 6.75
N LYS A 124 39.48 5.56 8.02
CA LYS A 124 40.25 6.08 9.16
C LYS A 124 41.71 5.66 9.13
N GLU A 125 41.99 4.39 8.83
CA GLU A 125 43.36 3.87 8.69
C GLU A 125 44.11 4.60 7.57
N ASN A 126 43.50 4.75 6.40
CA ASN A 126 44.10 5.47 5.27
C ASN A 126 44.33 6.95 5.59
N ALA A 127 43.35 7.63 6.21
CA ALA A 127 43.51 9.01 6.64
C ALA A 127 44.65 9.16 7.66
N GLY A 128 44.75 8.23 8.61
CA GLY A 128 45.86 8.17 9.58
C GLY A 128 47.21 8.05 8.89
N ALA A 129 47.36 7.12 7.95
CA ALA A 129 48.60 6.92 7.20
C ALA A 129 49.00 8.18 6.39
N ILE A 130 48.03 8.88 5.78
CA ILE A 130 48.29 10.12 5.05
C ILE A 130 48.78 11.22 5.99
N ILE A 131 48.15 11.36 7.17
CA ILE A 131 48.53 12.36 8.17
C ILE A 131 49.94 12.07 8.70
N GLU A 132 50.25 10.81 9.03
CA GLU A 132 51.56 10.40 9.53
C GLU A 132 52.66 10.64 8.48
N ALA A 133 52.43 10.23 7.23
CA ALA A 133 53.37 10.48 6.13
C ALA A 133 53.60 11.98 5.88
N ALA A 134 52.55 12.79 5.97
CA ALA A 134 52.66 14.25 5.85
C ALA A 134 53.45 14.87 7.02
N GLN A 135 53.26 14.38 8.25
CA GLN A 135 54.02 14.82 9.42
C GLN A 135 55.49 14.40 9.34
N GLU A 136 55.79 13.17 8.89
CA GLU A 136 57.16 12.71 8.71
C GLU A 136 57.88 13.55 7.62
N ALA A 137 57.21 13.81 6.49
CA ALA A 137 57.75 14.68 5.45
C ALA A 137 57.99 16.11 5.96
N ALA A 138 57.06 16.68 6.73
CA ALA A 138 57.22 17.99 7.36
C ALA A 138 58.38 18.01 8.37
N ALA A 139 58.56 16.93 9.13
CA ALA A 139 59.68 16.76 10.07
C ALA A 139 61.03 16.68 9.33
N ARG A 140 61.12 15.94 8.22
CA ARG A 140 62.34 15.89 7.39
C ARG A 140 62.71 17.25 6.79
N MET A 141 61.72 18.02 6.36
CA MET A 141 61.93 19.39 5.84
C MET A 141 62.44 20.35 6.93
N THR A 142 61.93 20.22 8.17
CA THR A 142 62.37 21.05 9.30
C THR A 142 63.70 20.60 9.90
N ALA A 143 64.04 19.31 9.82
CA ALA A 143 65.32 18.76 10.25
C ALA A 143 66.50 19.10 9.31
N GLY A 144 66.26 19.80 8.21
CA GLY A 144 67.32 20.37 7.36
C GLY A 144 67.95 19.38 6.38
N GLU A 145 67.34 18.23 6.14
CA GLU A 145 67.81 17.23 5.18
C GLU A 145 67.49 17.69 3.74
N ARG A 146 68.36 18.56 3.20
CA ARG A 146 68.34 18.95 1.79
C ARG A 146 68.50 17.67 0.94
N PRO A 147 67.60 17.38 -0.01
CA PRO A 147 67.73 16.17 -0.83
C PRO A 147 69.08 16.15 -1.55
N PRO A 148 69.80 15.02 -1.59
CA PRO A 148 70.95 14.87 -2.45
C PRO A 148 70.45 14.79 -3.90
N ASP A 149 70.90 15.76 -4.69
CA ASP A 149 70.78 15.79 -6.16
C ASP A 149 69.37 15.95 -6.74
N ALA A 150 69.03 17.20 -7.10
CA ALA A 150 67.92 17.54 -8.00
C ALA A 150 68.27 17.20 -9.47
N GLY A 151 68.69 15.95 -9.69
CA GLY A 151 68.91 15.39 -11.02
C GLY A 151 67.57 15.04 -11.67
N SER A 152 67.13 15.89 -12.60
CA SER A 152 65.99 15.73 -13.53
C SER A 152 64.56 15.99 -13.02
N PRO A 153 64.22 17.22 -12.58
CA PRO A 153 62.83 17.65 -12.36
C PRO A 153 61.92 17.40 -13.59
N GLN A 154 62.48 17.36 -14.79
CA GLN A 154 61.73 17.07 -16.02
C GLN A 154 61.17 15.64 -16.09
N ARG A 155 61.85 14.62 -15.54
CA ARG A 155 61.34 13.23 -15.56
C ARG A 155 60.13 13.08 -14.64
N SER A 156 60.22 13.63 -13.43
CA SER A 156 59.08 13.63 -12.49
C SER A 156 57.88 14.42 -13.02
N THR A 157 58.09 15.54 -13.72
CA THR A 157 56.96 16.26 -14.33
C THR A 157 56.34 15.48 -15.50
N GLN A 158 57.17 14.80 -16.30
CA GLN A 158 56.70 13.99 -17.42
C GLN A 158 55.90 12.77 -16.95
N GLU A 159 56.33 12.09 -15.88
CA GLU A 159 55.60 11.00 -15.26
C GLU A 159 54.24 11.46 -14.69
N LEU A 160 54.18 12.64 -14.06
CA LEU A 160 52.93 13.23 -13.58
C LEU A 160 51.99 13.61 -14.74
N GLU A 161 52.52 14.15 -15.83
CA GLU A 161 51.75 14.47 -17.03
C GLU A 161 51.14 13.21 -17.67
N GLU A 162 51.90 12.12 -17.74
CA GLU A 162 51.43 10.81 -18.21
C GLU A 162 50.32 10.26 -17.30
N GLN A 163 50.49 10.34 -15.97
CA GLN A 163 49.47 9.92 -15.02
C GLN A 163 48.19 10.76 -15.12
N VAL A 164 48.30 12.08 -15.31
CA VAL A 164 47.14 12.96 -15.51
C VAL A 164 46.45 12.64 -16.84
N ALA A 165 47.20 12.38 -17.91
CA ALA A 165 46.65 11.97 -19.20
C ALA A 165 45.91 10.63 -19.07
N TYR A 166 46.51 9.66 -18.38
CA TYR A 166 45.91 8.36 -18.08
C TYR A 166 44.61 8.50 -17.28
N LEU A 167 44.62 9.27 -16.18
CA LEU A 167 43.44 9.45 -15.34
C LEU A 167 42.29 10.13 -16.10
N LYS A 168 42.61 11.11 -16.95
CA LYS A 168 41.63 11.78 -17.81
C LYS A 168 41.06 10.83 -18.85
N ALA A 169 41.90 10.05 -19.53
CA ALA A 169 41.46 9.06 -20.51
C ALA A 169 40.59 7.99 -19.86
N PHE A 170 41.00 7.48 -18.68
CA PHE A 170 40.24 6.53 -17.89
C PHE A 170 38.88 7.09 -17.47
N GLY A 171 38.84 8.31 -16.94
CA GLY A 171 37.58 8.97 -16.58
C GLY A 171 36.64 9.19 -17.77
N GLN A 172 37.17 9.53 -18.95
CA GLN A 172 36.36 9.64 -20.17
C GLN A 172 35.85 8.29 -20.67
N ALA A 173 36.67 7.24 -20.59
CA ALA A 173 36.28 5.88 -20.94
C ALA A 173 35.18 5.36 -20.01
N CYS A 174 35.35 5.50 -18.68
CA CYS A 174 34.33 5.11 -17.71
C CYS A 174 33.02 5.88 -17.91
N ARG A 175 33.08 7.19 -18.17
CA ARG A 175 31.86 7.98 -18.43
C ARG A 175 31.13 7.50 -19.69
N THR A 176 31.87 7.21 -20.76
CA THR A 176 31.30 6.69 -22.00
C THR A 176 30.68 5.31 -21.79
N GLN A 177 31.37 4.43 -21.06
CA GLN A 177 30.89 3.10 -20.75
C GLN A 177 29.65 3.12 -19.86
N LEU A 178 29.63 3.98 -18.83
CA LEU A 178 28.46 4.13 -17.95
C LEU A 178 27.25 4.65 -18.72
N ARG A 179 27.47 5.61 -19.63
CA ARG A 179 26.42 6.14 -20.50
C ARG A 179 25.85 5.06 -21.42
N ALA A 180 26.71 4.31 -22.10
CA ALA A 180 26.27 3.21 -22.96
C ALA A 180 25.52 2.13 -22.18
N TYR A 181 25.97 1.81 -20.96
CA TYR A 181 25.30 0.86 -20.08
C TYR A 181 23.91 1.35 -19.63
N LEU A 182 23.79 2.62 -19.24
CA LEU A 182 22.50 3.22 -18.86
C LEU A 182 21.55 3.33 -20.05
N GLU A 183 22.05 3.70 -21.24
CA GLU A 183 21.26 3.74 -22.47
C GLU A 183 20.75 2.34 -22.86
N ALA A 184 21.57 1.29 -22.67
CA ALA A 184 21.16 -0.10 -22.90
C ALA A 184 20.08 -0.56 -21.88
N LEU A 185 20.27 -0.26 -20.59
CA LEU A 185 19.26 -0.54 -19.56
C LEU A 185 17.93 0.15 -19.82
N LEU A 186 17.96 1.42 -20.24
CA LEU A 186 16.75 2.16 -20.60
C LEU A 186 16.06 1.54 -21.83
N ALA A 187 16.82 1.18 -22.86
CA ALA A 187 16.28 0.52 -24.04
C ALA A 187 15.67 -0.86 -23.72
N ASP A 188 16.28 -1.63 -22.82
CA ASP A 188 15.76 -2.91 -22.35
C ASP A 188 14.45 -2.72 -21.57
N VAL A 189 14.38 -1.73 -20.67
CA VAL A 189 13.16 -1.38 -19.95
C VAL A 189 12.06 -0.94 -20.93
N GLU A 190 12.36 -0.11 -21.92
CA GLU A 190 11.40 0.29 -22.96
C GLU A 190 10.94 -0.90 -23.81
N ALA A 191 11.81 -1.86 -24.11
CA ALA A 191 11.47 -3.06 -24.84
C ALA A 191 10.64 -4.05 -24.01
N GLU A 192 10.91 -4.19 -22.71
CA GLU A 192 10.12 -5.01 -21.80
C GLU A 192 8.77 -4.37 -21.47
N TRP A 193 8.72 -3.05 -21.25
CA TRP A 193 7.47 -2.30 -21.09
C TRP A 193 6.65 -2.29 -22.38
N GLY A 194 7.28 -2.10 -23.54
CA GLY A 194 6.61 -2.20 -24.84
C GLY A 194 6.06 -3.59 -25.13
N ARG A 195 6.66 -4.65 -24.55
CA ARG A 195 6.15 -6.03 -24.60
C ARG A 195 5.07 -6.31 -23.55
N ALA A 196 5.14 -5.69 -22.38
CA ALA A 196 4.19 -5.87 -21.27
C ALA A 196 2.90 -5.05 -21.43
N ASP A 197 2.97 -3.85 -22.05
CA ASP A 197 1.81 -2.99 -22.31
C ASP A 197 1.87 -2.34 -23.72
N PRO A 198 1.41 -3.06 -24.77
CA PRO A 198 1.43 -2.56 -26.15
C PRO A 198 0.43 -1.41 -26.41
N GLY A 199 -0.34 -0.97 -25.41
CA GLY A 199 -1.38 0.05 -25.52
C GLY A 199 -1.01 1.44 -24.98
N ALA A 200 0.10 1.58 -24.26
CA ALA A 200 0.45 2.82 -23.56
C ALA A 200 1.18 3.88 -24.43
N LEU A 201 1.63 3.51 -25.63
CA LEU A 201 2.22 4.47 -26.57
C LEU A 201 1.12 5.21 -27.35
N PRO A 202 1.16 6.55 -27.44
CA PRO A 202 0.22 7.29 -28.27
C PRO A 202 0.39 6.84 -29.74
N ARG A 203 -0.60 6.13 -30.27
CA ARG A 203 -0.66 5.77 -31.68
C ARG A 203 -0.57 7.06 -32.53
N PRO A 204 0.36 7.17 -33.48
CA PRO A 204 0.32 8.28 -34.43
C PRO A 204 -1.02 8.24 -35.18
N PRO A 205 -1.68 9.38 -35.43
CA PRO A 205 -2.96 9.42 -36.10
C PRO A 205 -2.81 8.84 -37.51
N VAL A 206 -3.54 7.77 -37.77
CA VAL A 206 -3.64 7.15 -39.09
C VAL A 206 -4.27 8.19 -40.04
N PRO A 207 -3.64 8.54 -41.18
CA PRO A 207 -4.25 9.45 -42.13
C PRO A 207 -5.56 8.85 -42.68
N PRO A 208 -6.59 9.67 -42.93
CA PRO A 208 -7.87 9.17 -43.40
C PRO A 208 -7.71 8.51 -44.78
N VAL A 209 -8.08 7.25 -44.85
CA VAL A 209 -8.18 6.47 -46.08
C VAL A 209 -9.21 7.16 -46.97
N GLN A 210 -8.74 7.83 -48.04
CA GLN A 210 -9.61 8.39 -49.07
C GLN A 210 -10.31 7.23 -49.77
N ARG A 211 -11.59 7.03 -49.40
CA ARG A 211 -12.51 6.15 -50.11
C ARG A 211 -12.89 6.85 -51.42
N GLY A 212 -12.07 6.67 -52.45
CA GLY A 212 -12.29 7.27 -53.76
C GLY A 212 -11.82 6.36 -54.88
N GLY A 213 -12.78 5.92 -55.70
CA GLY A 213 -12.53 5.70 -57.13
C GLY A 213 -12.11 4.29 -57.55
N ARG A 214 -13.07 3.59 -58.15
CA ARG A 214 -12.91 2.41 -59.02
C ARG A 214 -11.92 2.68 -60.16
N ALA A 215 -10.93 1.77 -60.31
CA ALA A 215 -10.22 1.22 -61.50
C ALA A 215 -10.33 1.96 -62.86
N PRO A 216 -9.28 1.96 -63.74
CA PRO A 216 -8.75 0.70 -64.29
C PRO A 216 -7.25 0.59 -64.68
N ALA A 217 -6.78 -0.67 -64.59
CA ALA A 217 -5.92 -1.45 -65.49
C ALA A 217 -4.74 -0.83 -66.28
N ALA A 218 -3.53 -1.29 -65.90
CA ALA A 218 -2.39 -1.78 -66.71
C ALA A 218 -1.68 -0.83 -67.73
N PRO A 219 -0.45 -1.12 -68.19
CA PRO A 219 0.27 -2.41 -68.15
C PRO A 219 1.72 -2.39 -67.62
N ASN A 220 2.16 -3.59 -67.24
CA ASN A 220 3.56 -3.98 -67.07
C ASN A 220 4.34 -3.87 -68.38
N VAL A 221 5.55 -3.31 -68.32
CA VAL A 221 6.61 -3.51 -69.32
C VAL A 221 7.96 -3.66 -68.59
N ALA A 222 8.59 -4.81 -68.84
CA ALA A 222 10.02 -5.16 -68.89
C ALA A 222 11.05 -4.10 -68.45
N GLN A 223 12.12 -4.39 -67.71
CA GLN A 223 13.31 -5.24 -67.99
C GLN A 223 14.27 -4.88 -66.81
N ASP A 224 15.22 -5.66 -66.31
CA ASP A 224 16.15 -6.58 -66.95
C ASP A 224 16.79 -7.43 -65.83
N ALA A 225 17.07 -8.69 -66.14
CA ALA A 225 17.74 -9.64 -65.28
C ALA A 225 19.15 -9.83 -65.82
N ALA A 226 20.17 -9.50 -65.02
CA ALA A 226 21.54 -9.91 -65.29
C ALA A 226 22.34 -10.04 -63.98
N ALA A 227 23.21 -11.06 -63.95
CA ALA A 227 24.12 -11.52 -62.88
C ALA A 227 23.51 -12.62 -61.99
N GLY A 228 23.76 -13.93 -62.19
CA GLY A 228 24.80 -14.58 -63.00
C GLY A 228 26.08 -14.85 -62.21
N GLY A 229 26.12 -16.01 -61.55
CA GLY A 229 27.33 -16.76 -61.13
C GLY A 229 27.99 -16.34 -59.82
N ASP A 230 28.59 -17.21 -59.02
CA ASP A 230 28.69 -18.69 -58.94
C ASP A 230 29.36 -18.95 -57.57
N PRO A 231 29.01 -19.97 -56.77
CA PRO A 231 29.71 -20.27 -55.52
C PRO A 231 30.67 -21.45 -55.66
N ALA A 232 31.96 -21.23 -55.34
CA ALA A 232 32.90 -22.27 -54.91
C ALA A 232 34.02 -21.66 -54.06
#